data_AF-A0A3N5W9E3-F1
#
_entry.id   AF-A0A3N5W9E3-F1
#
_cell.length_a   1.000
_cell.length_b   1.000
_cell.length_c   1.000
_cell.angle_alpha   90.00
_cell.angle_beta   90.00
_cell.angle_gamma   90.00
#
_symmetry.space_group_name_H-M   'P 1'
#
loop_
_entity.id
_entity.type
_entity.pdbx_description
1 polymer ?
#
loop_
_entity_poly.entity_id
_entity_poly.type
_entity_poly.pdbx_seq_one_letter_code
_entity_poly.pdbx_strand_id
1 'polypeptide(L)'
;MAAHLFVVFLHIMISIVWIGYALFWAIIAGPVVRAYGTGESDRVLTLVSRAPWPPAKVPVPFRLRFSGVAWSLLVLLAATGLLLVLHEASKAGPVAWGAFWSGRFGGLLAAKLVFVLALAGLQVRLAKRPGPRLAMANLGIAVIVVALSALLARSVGK
;
A
#
# COMPACT_ATOMS: atom_id res chain seq x y z
N MET A 1 -23.11 -7.99 10.08
CA MET A 1 -22.56 -6.75 10.66
C MET A 1 -21.16 -6.95 11.25
N ALA A 2 -20.92 -7.94 12.12
CA ALA A 2 -19.60 -8.22 12.71
C ALA A 2 -18.47 -8.47 11.70
N ALA A 3 -18.71 -9.27 10.66
CA ALA A 3 -17.69 -9.57 9.64
C ALA A 3 -17.21 -8.32 8.86
N HIS A 4 -18.13 -7.39 8.55
CA HIS A 4 -17.79 -6.14 7.86
C HIS A 4 -16.87 -5.26 8.72
N LEU A 5 -17.22 -5.06 10.00
CA LEU A 5 -16.41 -4.28 10.93
C LEU A 5 -15.02 -4.88 11.13
N PHE A 6 -14.92 -6.22 11.15
CA PHE A 6 -13.64 -6.91 11.19
C PHE A 6 -12.78 -6.64 9.94
N VAL A 7 -13.38 -6.67 8.74
CA VAL A 7 -12.68 -6.33 7.49
C VAL A 7 -12.22 -4.88 7.49
N VAL A 8 -13.06 -3.94 7.96
CA VAL A 8 -12.68 -2.52 8.11
C VAL A 8 -11.48 -2.38 9.06
N PHE A 9 -11.56 -2.99 10.25
CA PHE A 9 -10.46 -2.98 11.22
C PHE A 9 -9.17 -3.53 10.60
N LEU A 10 -9.24 -4.68 9.94
CA LEU A 10 -8.09 -5.30 9.30
C LEU A 10 -7.50 -4.39 8.21
N HIS A 11 -8.34 -3.80 7.36
CA HIS A 11 -7.90 -2.87 6.31
C HIS A 11 -7.15 -1.66 6.88
N ILE A 12 -7.65 -1.08 7.98
CA ILE A 12 -7.00 0.05 8.66
C ILE A 12 -5.67 -0.39 9.26
N MET A 13 -5.62 -1.52 9.97
CA MET A 13 -4.37 -2.03 10.56
C MET A 13 -3.30 -2.28 9.49
N ILE A 14 -3.66 -2.94 8.39
CA ILE A 14 -2.73 -3.17 7.28
C ILE A 14 -2.28 -1.84 6.66
N SER A 15 -3.18 -0.85 6.55
CA SER A 15 -2.85 0.48 6.02
C SER A 15 -1.83 1.20 6.89
N ILE A 16 -1.94 1.11 8.22
CA ILE A 16 -0.96 1.68 9.15
C ILE A 16 0.41 1.03 8.95
N VAL A 17 0.46 -0.31 8.86
CA VAL A 17 1.70 -1.05 8.62
C VAL A 17 2.31 -0.68 7.26
N TRP A 18 1.49 -0.51 6.22
CA TRP A 18 1.92 -0.03 4.90
C TRP A 18 2.55 1.36 4.94
N ILE A 19 1.94 2.31 5.66
CA ILE A 19 2.51 3.65 5.85
C ILE A 19 3.84 3.56 6.60
N GLY A 20 3.93 2.76 7.66
CA GLY A 20 5.18 2.50 8.37
C GLY A 20 6.27 1.95 7.45
N TYR A 21 5.93 1.01 6.57
CA TYR A 21 6.83 0.47 5.55
C TYR A 21 7.32 1.55 4.56
N ALA A 22 6.41 2.37 4.05
CA ALA A 22 6.76 3.45 3.13
C ALA A 22 7.65 4.50 3.80
N LEU A 23 7.34 4.84 5.06
CA LEU A 23 8.10 5.78 5.86
C LEU A 23 9.51 5.26 6.18
N PHE A 24 9.65 3.97 6.51
CA PHE A 24 10.95 3.33 6.71
C PHE A 24 11.88 3.56 5.50
N TRP A 25 11.38 3.29 4.29
CA TRP A 25 12.16 3.51 3.06
C TRP A 25 12.53 4.99 2.87
N ALA A 26 11.58 5.89 3.11
CA ALA A 26 11.80 7.32 3.00
C ALA A 26 12.90 7.81 3.97
N ILE A 27 12.90 7.29 5.20
CA ILE A 27 13.88 7.64 6.23
C ILE A 27 15.26 7.08 5.91
N ILE A 28 15.37 5.80 5.50
CA ILE A 28 16.67 5.13 5.37
C ILE A 28 17.39 5.44 4.04
N ALA A 29 16.65 5.66 2.94
CA ALA A 29 17.25 5.77 1.62
C ALA A 29 18.16 7.01 1.48
N GLY A 30 17.79 8.15 2.06
CA GLY A 30 18.58 9.38 2.00
C GLY A 30 19.92 9.28 2.75
N PRO A 31 19.94 8.89 4.04
CA PRO A 31 21.17 8.67 4.79
C PRO A 31 22.11 7.65 4.15
N VAL A 32 21.60 6.53 3.61
CA VAL A 32 22.43 5.51 2.95
C VAL A 32 23.13 6.07 1.71
N VAL A 33 22.43 6.87 0.89
CA VAL A 33 23.06 7.54 -0.27
C VAL A 33 24.13 8.54 0.16
N ARG A 34 23.91 9.26 1.26
CA ARG A 34 24.90 10.21 1.80
C ARG A 34 26.15 9.51 2.37
N ALA A 35 25.98 8.35 3.00
CA ALA A 35 27.07 7.61 3.64
C ALA A 35 27.95 6.84 2.64
N TYR A 36 27.35 6.23 1.63
CA TYR A 36 28.04 5.30 0.71
C TYR A 36 28.20 5.84 -0.73
N GLY A 37 27.66 7.03 -1.03
CA GLY A 37 27.62 7.55 -2.40
C GLY A 37 26.61 6.81 -3.29
N THR A 38 26.40 7.32 -4.51
CA THR A 38 25.36 6.81 -5.43
C THR A 38 25.65 5.40 -5.96
N GLY A 39 26.92 5.01 -6.10
CA GLY A 39 27.30 3.69 -6.62
C GLY A 39 27.11 2.54 -5.63
N GLU A 40 27.53 2.72 -4.37
CA GLU A 40 27.45 1.64 -3.37
C GLU A 40 26.11 1.62 -2.61
N SER A 41 25.40 2.74 -2.54
CA SER A 41 24.08 2.80 -1.87
C SER A 41 23.04 1.87 -2.49
N ASP A 42 23.04 1.70 -3.81
CA ASP A 42 22.15 0.75 -4.50
C ASP A 42 22.37 -0.68 -3.99
N ARG A 43 23.62 -1.07 -3.74
CA ARG A 43 23.97 -2.39 -3.21
C ARG A 43 23.45 -2.55 -1.78
N VAL A 44 23.68 -1.55 -0.92
CA VAL A 44 23.21 -1.57 0.48
C VAL A 44 21.69 -1.62 0.55
N LEU A 45 20.97 -0.77 -0.19
CA LEU A 45 19.52 -0.74 -0.20
C LEU A 45 18.93 -2.03 -0.79
N THR A 46 19.60 -2.64 -1.78
CA THR A 46 19.20 -3.95 -2.31
C THR A 46 19.35 -5.06 -1.27
N LEU A 47 20.43 -5.03 -0.46
CA LEU A 47 20.60 -5.96 0.65
C LEU A 47 19.47 -5.81 1.68
N VAL A 48 19.10 -4.58 2.03
CA VAL A 48 17.96 -4.30 2.92
C VAL A 48 16.65 -4.84 2.34
N SER A 49 16.38 -4.62 1.05
CA SER A 49 15.17 -5.12 0.37
C SER A 49 15.05 -6.65 0.34
N ARG A 50 16.19 -7.34 0.34
CA ARG A 50 16.28 -8.80 0.33
C ARG A 50 16.44 -9.41 1.73
N ALA A 51 16.64 -8.58 2.75
CA ALA A 51 16.82 -9.03 4.11
C ALA A 51 15.58 -9.80 4.59
N PRO A 52 15.77 -10.90 5.33
CA PRO A 52 14.66 -11.65 5.90
C PRO A 52 14.02 -10.90 7.06
N TRP A 53 12.69 -10.83 7.04
CA TRP A 53 11.83 -10.20 8.02
C TRP A 53 10.78 -11.20 8.54
N PRO A 54 10.58 -11.32 9.86
CA PRO A 54 11.27 -10.59 10.93
C PRO A 54 12.72 -11.04 11.18
N PRO A 55 13.55 -10.24 11.88
CA PRO A 55 14.94 -10.61 12.21
C PRO A 55 15.02 -11.72 13.27
N ALA A 56 15.83 -12.76 12.98
CA ALA A 56 16.37 -13.86 13.80
C ALA A 56 15.43 -14.71 14.70
N LYS A 57 14.36 -14.14 15.27
CA LYS A 57 13.49 -14.79 16.26
C LYS A 57 12.29 -15.55 15.67
N VAL A 58 12.14 -15.55 14.34
CA VAL A 58 11.05 -16.22 13.63
C VAL A 58 11.61 -17.38 12.79
N PRO A 59 11.03 -18.60 12.86
CA PRO A 59 11.50 -19.74 12.08
C PRO A 59 11.50 -19.46 10.58
N VAL A 60 12.50 -19.98 9.87
CA VAL A 60 12.75 -19.76 8.43
C VAL A 60 11.51 -19.86 7.53
N PRO A 61 10.58 -20.84 7.66
CA PRO A 61 9.41 -20.92 6.77
C PRO A 61 8.45 -19.72 6.91
N PHE A 62 8.51 -18.98 8.02
CA PHE A 62 7.67 -17.81 8.27
C PHE A 62 8.39 -16.49 8.01
N ARG A 63 9.62 -16.52 7.47
CA ARG A 63 10.39 -15.31 7.15
C ARG A 63 10.13 -14.91 5.70
N LEU A 64 9.60 -13.71 5.53
CA LEU A 64 9.46 -13.08 4.22
C LEU A 64 10.71 -12.23 3.94
N ARG A 65 11.08 -12.07 2.67
CA ARG A 65 11.99 -10.97 2.32
C ARG A 65 11.28 -9.64 2.59
N PHE A 66 12.02 -8.58 2.91
CA PHE A 66 11.42 -7.26 3.15
C PHE A 66 10.60 -6.74 1.95
N SER A 67 11.03 -7.04 0.72
CA SER A 67 10.24 -6.86 -0.51
C SER A 67 8.96 -7.71 -0.55
N GLY A 68 9.01 -8.95 -0.05
CA GLY A 68 7.84 -9.82 0.10
C GLY A 68 6.82 -9.29 1.12
N VAL A 69 7.26 -8.57 2.16
CA VAL A 69 6.37 -7.88 3.10
C VAL A 69 5.55 -6.82 2.36
N ALA A 70 6.17 -5.98 1.52
CA ALA A 70 5.46 -5.01 0.70
C ALA A 70 4.37 -5.64 -0.16
N TRP A 71 4.71 -6.71 -0.90
CA TRP A 71 3.74 -7.41 -1.74
C TRP A 71 2.60 -8.03 -0.93
N SER A 72 2.91 -8.62 0.22
CA SER A 72 1.89 -9.19 1.11
C SER A 72 0.94 -8.11 1.61
N LEU A 73 1.46 -6.96 2.03
CA LEU A 73 0.64 -5.82 2.46
C LEU A 73 -0.22 -5.28 1.30
N LEU A 74 0.32 -5.12 0.09
CA LEU A 74 -0.45 -4.67 -1.07
C LEU A 74 -1.59 -5.63 -1.42
N VAL A 75 -1.30 -6.93 -1.46
CA VAL A 75 -2.32 -7.96 -1.76
C VAL A 75 -3.41 -7.94 -0.69
N LEU A 76 -3.04 -7.86 0.58
CA LEU A 76 -4.00 -7.79 1.68
C LEU A 76 -4.83 -6.51 1.65
N LEU A 77 -4.23 -5.35 1.33
CA LEU A 77 -4.97 -4.09 1.15
C LEU A 77 -5.93 -4.15 -0.04
N ALA A 78 -5.50 -4.73 -1.16
CA ALA A 78 -6.34 -4.91 -2.33
C ALA A 78 -7.52 -5.85 -2.03
N ALA A 79 -7.25 -6.99 -1.39
CA ALA A 79 -8.28 -7.97 -1.03
C ALA A 79 -9.30 -7.38 -0.04
N THR A 80 -8.83 -6.79 1.05
CA THR A 80 -9.73 -6.15 2.04
C THR A 80 -10.47 -4.96 1.45
N GLY A 81 -9.82 -4.14 0.61
CA GLY A 81 -10.47 -3.03 -0.09
C GLY A 81 -11.56 -3.50 -1.06
N LEU A 82 -11.31 -4.57 -1.81
CA LEU A 82 -12.30 -5.18 -2.70
C LEU A 82 -13.49 -5.73 -1.91
N LEU A 83 -13.26 -6.43 -0.81
CA LEU A 83 -14.33 -6.94 0.05
C LEU A 83 -15.23 -5.81 0.58
N LEU A 84 -14.65 -4.67 0.97
CA LEU A 84 -15.42 -3.50 1.41
C LEU A 84 -16.26 -2.91 0.27
N VAL A 85 -15.69 -2.80 -0.92
CA VAL A 85 -16.40 -2.32 -2.11
C VAL A 85 -17.55 -3.26 -2.49
N LEU A 86 -17.32 -4.58 -2.49
CA LEU A 86 -18.35 -5.58 -2.78
C LEU A 86 -19.48 -5.58 -1.73
N HIS A 87 -19.15 -5.36 -0.46
CA HIS A 87 -20.15 -5.25 0.62
C HIS A 87 -21.03 -4.01 0.48
N GLU A 88 -20.47 -2.88 0.02
CA GLU A 88 -21.29 -1.69 -0.25
C GLU A 88 -22.09 -1.85 -1.55
N ALA A 89 -21.51 -2.45 -2.58
CA ALA A 89 -22.22 -2.70 -3.85
C ALA A 89 -23.40 -3.67 -3.68
N SER A 90 -23.29 -4.68 -2.80
CA SER A 90 -24.38 -5.62 -2.54
C SER A 90 -25.61 -4.97 -1.89
N LYS A 91 -25.43 -3.87 -1.17
CA LYS A 91 -26.54 -3.07 -0.62
C LYS A 91 -27.22 -2.19 -1.68
N ALA A 92 -26.50 -1.82 -2.73
CA ALA A 92 -26.97 -0.87 -3.75
C ALA A 92 -27.80 -1.52 -4.88
N GLY A 93 -27.69 -2.85 -5.06
CA GLY A 93 -28.43 -3.60 -6.09
C GLY A 93 -27.82 -3.52 -7.51
N PRO A 94 -28.28 -4.34 -8.47
CA PRO A 94 -27.62 -4.55 -9.77
C PRO A 94 -27.64 -3.33 -10.70
N VAL A 95 -28.69 -2.49 -10.67
CA VAL A 95 -28.76 -1.24 -11.45
C VAL A 95 -27.79 -0.19 -10.93
N ALA A 96 -27.50 -0.22 -9.63
CA ALA A 96 -26.59 0.73 -9.00
C ALA A 96 -25.12 0.41 -9.29
N TRP A 97 -24.78 -0.76 -9.84
CA TRP A 97 -23.37 -1.09 -10.07
C TRP A 97 -22.74 -0.18 -11.14
N GLY A 98 -23.48 0.12 -12.20
CA GLY A 98 -23.08 1.13 -13.20
C GLY A 98 -23.09 2.55 -12.63
N ALA A 99 -24.06 2.87 -11.77
CA ALA A 99 -24.14 4.17 -11.10
C ALA A 99 -23.03 4.38 -10.04
N PHE A 100 -22.48 3.31 -9.47
CA PHE A 100 -21.38 3.35 -8.49
C PHE A 100 -20.09 3.88 -9.10
N TRP A 101 -19.89 3.67 -10.39
CA TRP A 101 -18.77 4.26 -11.15
C TRP A 101 -19.09 5.66 -11.68
N SER A 102 -20.32 6.13 -11.50
CA SER A 102 -20.76 7.44 -11.96
C SER A 102 -20.58 8.53 -10.89
N GLY A 103 -20.47 9.78 -11.33
CA GLY A 103 -20.37 10.94 -10.45
C GLY A 103 -19.07 11.04 -9.66
N ARG A 104 -19.08 11.87 -8.61
CA ARG A 104 -17.89 12.20 -7.80
C ARG A 104 -17.29 10.99 -7.08
N PHE A 105 -18.15 10.09 -6.59
CA PHE A 105 -17.70 8.87 -5.91
C PHE A 105 -16.91 7.95 -6.85
N GLY A 106 -17.47 7.63 -8.03
CA GLY A 106 -16.81 6.79 -9.03
C GLY A 106 -15.49 7.38 -9.53
N GLY A 107 -15.43 8.69 -9.74
CA GLY A 107 -14.19 9.38 -10.08
C GLY A 107 -13.10 9.28 -9.00
N LEU A 108 -13.46 9.46 -7.72
CA LEU A 108 -12.54 9.29 -6.61
C LEU A 108 -12.06 7.85 -6.46
N LEU A 109 -12.94 6.86 -6.68
CA LEU A 109 -12.60 5.44 -6.64
C LEU A 109 -11.64 5.09 -7.77
N ALA A 110 -11.92 5.53 -9.00
CA ALA A 110 -11.05 5.32 -10.15
C ALA A 110 -9.66 5.94 -9.92
N ALA A 111 -9.61 7.18 -9.40
CA ALA A 111 -8.35 7.82 -9.04
C ALA A 111 -7.58 7.01 -7.99
N LYS A 112 -8.25 6.52 -6.93
CA LYS A 112 -7.63 5.68 -5.91
C LYS A 112 -7.03 4.40 -6.53
N LEU A 113 -7.76 3.74 -7.43
CA LEU A 113 -7.28 2.53 -8.10
C LEU A 113 -6.06 2.79 -8.98
N VAL A 114 -6.04 3.90 -9.73
CA VAL A 114 -4.86 4.33 -10.51
C VAL A 114 -3.65 4.51 -9.59
N PHE A 115 -3.81 5.16 -8.44
CA PHE A 115 -2.72 5.33 -7.47
C PHE A 115 -2.29 4.02 -6.81
N VAL A 116 -3.21 3.08 -6.54
CA VAL A 116 -2.87 1.74 -6.04
C VAL A 116 -2.06 0.96 -7.09
N LEU A 117 -2.43 1.03 -8.37
CA LEU A 117 -1.65 0.45 -9.46
C LEU A 117 -0.26 1.11 -9.57
N ALA A 118 -0.18 2.43 -9.40
CA ALA A 118 1.08 3.15 -9.35
C ALA A 118 1.97 2.69 -8.17
N LEU A 119 1.40 2.44 -6.98
CA LEU A 119 2.12 1.85 -5.85
C LEU A 119 2.66 0.46 -6.20
N ALA A 120 1.86 -0.41 -6.81
CA ALA A 120 2.32 -1.72 -7.25
C ALA A 120 3.50 -1.61 -8.24
N GLY A 121 3.40 -0.70 -9.22
CA GLY A 121 4.48 -0.41 -10.15
C GLY A 121 5.75 0.13 -9.47
N LEU A 122 5.60 1.01 -8.47
CA LEU A 122 6.71 1.49 -7.66
C LEU A 122 7.33 0.38 -6.81
N GLN A 123 6.55 -0.55 -6.27
CA GLN A 123 7.09 -1.69 -5.53
C GLN A 123 7.92 -2.62 -6.40
N VAL A 124 7.52 -2.84 -7.68
CA VAL A 124 8.38 -3.57 -8.63
C VAL A 124 9.73 -2.86 -8.79
N ARG A 125 9.72 -1.53 -8.91
CA ARG A 125 10.96 -0.75 -9.05
C ARG A 125 11.79 -0.74 -7.78
N LEU A 126 11.19 -0.50 -6.61
CA LEU A 126 11.85 -0.53 -5.30
C LEU A 126 12.43 -1.90 -4.97
N ALA A 127 11.78 -2.99 -5.38
CA ALA A 127 12.30 -4.34 -5.20
C ALA A 127 13.56 -4.61 -6.05
N LYS A 128 13.67 -3.97 -7.22
CA LYS A 128 14.79 -4.17 -8.17
C LYS A 128 15.94 -3.19 -7.96
N ARG A 129 15.62 -1.91 -7.77
CA ARG A 129 16.56 -0.78 -7.66
C ARG A 129 16.01 0.24 -6.66
N PRO A 130 16.12 -0.04 -5.35
CA PRO A 130 15.65 0.87 -4.32
C PRO A 130 16.48 2.17 -4.33
N GLY A 131 15.82 3.32 -4.22
CA GLY A 131 16.49 4.61 -4.21
C GLY A 131 15.62 5.70 -3.57
N PRO A 132 16.21 6.84 -3.18
CA PRO A 132 15.55 7.86 -2.37
C PRO A 132 14.36 8.50 -3.09
N ARG A 133 14.48 8.77 -4.39
CA ARG A 133 13.37 9.33 -5.18
C ARG A 133 12.17 8.38 -5.24
N LEU A 134 12.44 7.08 -5.42
CA LEU A 134 11.39 6.06 -5.47
C LEU A 134 10.74 5.86 -4.09
N ALA A 135 11.53 5.92 -3.02
CA ALA A 135 11.03 5.83 -1.65
C ALA A 135 10.09 7.00 -1.31
N MET A 136 10.48 8.23 -1.66
CA MET A 136 9.64 9.42 -1.48
C MET A 136 8.39 9.38 -2.34
N ALA A 137 8.51 8.97 -3.60
CA ALA A 137 7.34 8.78 -4.48
C ALA A 137 6.37 7.74 -3.90
N ASN A 138 6.88 6.62 -3.38
CA ASN A 138 6.05 5.58 -2.76
C ASN A 138 5.31 6.10 -1.52
N LEU A 139 5.98 6.86 -0.66
CA LEU A 139 5.35 7.50 0.50
C LEU A 139 4.29 8.53 0.06
N GLY A 140 4.63 9.40 -0.89
CA GLY A 140 3.72 10.43 -1.39
C GLY A 140 2.44 9.83 -1.98
N ILE A 141 2.57 8.80 -2.83
CA ILE A 141 1.40 8.11 -3.38
C ILE A 141 0.61 7.39 -2.27
N ALA A 142 1.27 6.77 -1.28
CA ALA A 142 0.57 6.12 -0.18
C ALA A 142 -0.28 7.12 0.62
N VAL A 143 0.24 8.32 0.89
CA VAL A 143 -0.52 9.41 1.53
C VAL A 143 -1.70 9.85 0.67
N ILE A 144 -1.51 9.99 -0.65
CA ILE A 144 -2.61 10.34 -1.58
C ILE A 144 -3.71 9.27 -1.54
N VAL A 145 -3.36 7.97 -1.55
CA VAL A 145 -4.34 6.87 -1.46
C VAL A 145 -5.13 6.92 -0.15
N VAL A 146 -4.48 7.25 0.97
CA VAL A 146 -5.16 7.43 2.26
C VAL A 146 -6.08 8.65 2.24
N ALA A 147 -5.63 9.78 1.70
CA ALA A 147 -6.45 10.99 1.56
C ALA A 147 -7.70 10.74 0.69
N LEU A 148 -7.54 10.06 -0.45
CA LEU A 148 -8.65 9.64 -1.31
C LEU A 148 -9.61 8.69 -0.58
N SER A 149 -9.08 7.80 0.27
CA SER A 149 -9.90 6.90 1.09
C SER A 149 -10.76 7.67 2.09
N ALA A 150 -10.21 8.71 2.74
CA ALA A 150 -10.97 9.57 3.64
C ALA A 150 -12.04 10.39 2.89
N LEU A 151 -11.72 10.89 1.69
CA LEU A 151 -12.68 11.60 0.83
C LEU A 151 -13.82 10.68 0.37
N LEU A 152 -13.50 9.45 -0.02
CA LEU A 152 -14.49 8.43 -0.39
C LEU A 152 -15.43 8.12 0.77
N ALA A 153 -14.88 7.88 1.97
CA ALA A 153 -15.69 7.61 3.16
C ALA A 153 -16.67 8.76 3.47
N ARG A 154 -16.24 10.01 3.29
CA ARG A 154 -17.11 11.19 3.46
C ARG A 154 -18.21 11.31 2.39
N SER A 155 -17.95 10.83 1.17
CA SER A 155 -18.94 10.88 0.09
C SER A 155 -20.03 9.82 0.19
N VAL A 156 -19.84 8.77 1.00
CA VAL A 156 -20.84 7.72 1.27
C VAL A 156 -21.76 8.10 2.45
N GLY A 157 -21.30 8.96 3.35
CA GLY A 157 -22.06 9.41 4.53
C GLY A 157 -22.96 10.64 4.30
N LYS A 158 -23.17 11.04 3.04
CA LYS A 158 -24.11 12.09 2.62
C LYS A 158 -25.16 11.46 1.72
#